data_AF-A0A7V6A4R3-F1
#
_entry.id   AF-A0A7V6A4R3-F1
#
_cell.length_a   1.000
_cell.length_b   1.000
_cell.length_c   1.000
_cell.angle_alpha   90.00
_cell.angle_beta   90.00
_cell.angle_gamma   90.00
#
_symmetry.space_group_name_H-M   'P 1'
#
loop_
_entity.id
_entity.type
_entity.pdbx_description
1 polymer ?
#
loop_
_entity_poly.entity_id
_entity_poly.type
_entity_poly.pdbx_seq_one_letter_code
_entity_poly.pdbx_strand_id
1 'polypeptide(L)'
;MGWWRYYTPKPARQVKGGIKAQSRRGAFAASWWGQRWLKVLESFDIGERLNRGRTYARKGQVMDIEIEKGAVRATVQGSRSHPYEVEMLFRPLSRAQWYQIAKALGDRFITLAKLLAGEMPEDIEEVFLNAKVSLFPLKLKDLETDCSCPDWSNPCKHTAAVFYLLAEEFDRDPFLLFKLRGLSREELFELLGYTPAASAPSGPDRSGVAEPVPEEPPLEPAAFWGGDNLCGDLFGEVRLPEVTAALPKRLGGFPFWRGKAPFLEALEPFYLKAAPLGLDVFLGLTKAPAEEAPPQNKRMQPVPKKAKTLHGKSPPGRRQSGKSAPKKKPRRKPRV
;
A
#
# COMPACT_ATOMS: atom_id res chain seq x y z
N MET A 1 -2.84 43.80 -33.86
CA MET A 1 -2.02 42.57 -33.90
C MET A 1 -2.26 41.78 -32.62
N GLY A 2 -3.06 40.71 -32.71
CA GLY A 2 -3.40 39.86 -31.58
C GLY A 2 -2.27 38.88 -31.26
N TRP A 3 -1.63 39.05 -30.10
CA TRP A 3 -0.61 38.16 -29.60
C TRP A 3 -1.26 36.92 -28.96
N TRP A 4 -1.71 35.97 -29.77
CA TRP A 4 -2.05 34.64 -29.26
C TRP A 4 -0.75 33.88 -29.03
N ARG A 5 -0.25 33.92 -27.79
CA ARG A 5 0.85 33.08 -27.33
C ARG A 5 0.38 31.63 -27.44
N TYR A 6 0.82 30.90 -28.45
CA TYR A 6 0.61 29.46 -28.57
C TYR A 6 1.22 28.78 -27.33
N TYR A 7 0.38 28.41 -26.37
CA TYR A 7 0.81 27.63 -25.21
C TYR A 7 1.03 26.20 -25.66
N THR A 8 2.29 25.80 -25.83
CA THR A 8 2.65 24.41 -26.10
C THR A 8 2.55 23.60 -24.80
N PRO A 9 1.68 22.58 -24.70
CA PRO A 9 1.58 21.77 -23.49
C PRO A 9 2.90 21.04 -23.23
N LYS A 10 3.51 21.27 -22.07
CA LYS A 10 4.70 20.51 -21.66
C LYS A 10 4.30 19.07 -21.33
N PRO A 11 5.00 18.05 -21.87
CA PRO A 11 4.74 16.66 -21.52
C PRO A 11 5.05 16.41 -20.03
N ALA A 12 4.46 15.35 -19.47
CA ALA A 12 4.80 14.90 -18.13
C ALA A 12 6.28 14.49 -18.06
N ARG A 13 6.93 14.76 -16.93
CA ARG A 13 8.30 14.27 -16.66
C ARG A 13 8.22 12.76 -16.46
N GLN A 14 9.15 12.00 -17.04
CA GLN A 14 9.13 10.55 -16.90
C GLN A 14 9.52 10.13 -15.47
N VAL A 15 8.78 9.18 -14.91
CA VAL A 15 9.07 8.56 -13.62
C VAL A 15 9.81 7.24 -13.84
N LYS A 16 10.88 7.02 -13.08
CA LYS A 16 11.51 5.70 -12.97
C LYS A 16 10.85 4.94 -11.83
N GLY A 17 10.33 3.74 -12.13
CA GLY A 17 9.73 2.87 -11.12
C GLY A 17 8.38 3.34 -10.55
N GLY A 18 7.60 4.12 -11.31
CA GLY A 18 6.21 4.41 -10.93
C GLY A 18 5.30 3.19 -11.09
N ILE A 19 4.17 3.23 -10.40
CA ILE A 19 3.12 2.20 -10.41
C ILE A 19 2.48 2.14 -11.78
N LYS A 20 2.51 0.98 -12.42
CA LYS A 20 2.00 0.80 -13.78
C LYS A 20 0.77 -0.07 -13.76
N ALA A 21 -0.22 0.37 -14.52
CA ALA A 21 -1.37 -0.46 -14.84
C ALA A 21 -0.90 -1.76 -15.51
N GLN A 22 -1.33 -2.90 -14.96
CA GLN A 22 -1.04 -4.23 -15.49
C GLN A 22 -1.89 -4.54 -16.72
N SER A 23 -3.04 -3.88 -16.87
CA SER A 23 -3.86 -3.91 -18.09
C SER A 23 -3.20 -3.16 -19.26
N ARG A 24 -2.41 -3.88 -20.08
CA ARG A 24 -1.68 -3.29 -21.21
C ARG A 24 -2.61 -2.83 -22.35
N ARG A 25 -3.74 -3.50 -22.55
CA ARG A 25 -4.84 -3.15 -23.46
C ARG A 25 -6.16 -3.65 -22.85
N GLY A 26 -7.23 -2.86 -22.94
CA GLY A 26 -8.55 -3.22 -22.40
C GLY A 26 -8.94 -2.45 -21.13
N ALA A 27 -9.83 -3.05 -20.34
CA ALA A 27 -10.35 -2.48 -19.09
C ALA A 27 -9.29 -2.51 -17.97
N PHE A 28 -9.37 -1.54 -17.05
CA PHE A 28 -8.54 -1.47 -15.84
C PHE A 28 -9.06 -2.37 -14.71
N ALA A 29 -10.15 -3.08 -14.93
CA ALA A 29 -10.68 -4.04 -13.98
C ALA A 29 -11.28 -5.22 -14.75
N ALA A 30 -10.92 -6.42 -14.32
CA ALA A 30 -11.50 -7.68 -14.76
C ALA A 30 -12.72 -8.05 -13.92
N SER A 31 -12.69 -7.77 -12.61
CA SER A 31 -13.78 -8.14 -11.70
C SER A 31 -15.01 -7.25 -11.84
N TRP A 32 -16.18 -7.76 -11.44
CA TRP A 32 -17.41 -6.96 -11.45
C TRP A 32 -17.32 -5.77 -10.47
N TRP A 33 -16.64 -5.92 -9.33
CA TRP A 33 -16.52 -4.88 -8.31
C TRP A 33 -15.53 -3.78 -8.71
N GLY A 34 -14.42 -4.14 -9.37
CA GLY A 34 -13.51 -3.18 -9.98
C GLY A 34 -14.19 -2.43 -11.14
N GLN A 35 -15.00 -3.12 -11.95
CA GLN A 35 -15.82 -2.45 -12.98
C GLN A 35 -16.88 -1.54 -12.35
N ARG A 36 -17.54 -1.98 -11.26
CA ARG A 36 -18.52 -1.18 -10.51
C ARG A 36 -17.90 0.09 -9.95
N TRP A 37 -16.66 0.02 -9.49
CA TRP A 37 -15.85 1.17 -9.11
C TRP A 37 -15.58 2.09 -10.30
N LEU A 38 -15.08 1.58 -11.43
CA LEU A 38 -14.81 2.40 -12.63
C LEU A 38 -16.07 3.11 -13.16
N LYS A 39 -17.24 2.47 -13.07
CA LYS A 39 -18.52 3.10 -13.43
C LYS A 39 -18.80 4.37 -12.63
N VAL A 40 -18.33 4.47 -11.38
CA VAL A 40 -18.42 5.72 -10.59
C VAL A 40 -17.63 6.82 -11.28
N LEU A 41 -16.38 6.55 -11.68
CA LEU A 41 -15.55 7.52 -12.38
C LEU A 41 -16.14 7.94 -13.73
N GLU A 42 -16.66 6.97 -14.48
CA GLU A 42 -17.20 7.20 -15.82
C GLU A 42 -18.53 7.95 -15.78
N SER A 43 -19.27 7.89 -14.66
CA SER A 43 -20.50 8.68 -14.45
C SER A 43 -20.28 10.19 -14.38
N PHE A 44 -19.03 10.65 -14.22
CA PHE A 44 -18.71 12.07 -14.07
C PHE A 44 -18.59 12.85 -15.40
N ASP A 45 -18.79 12.19 -16.55
CA ASP A 45 -18.76 12.78 -17.92
C ASP A 45 -17.58 13.75 -18.18
N ILE A 46 -16.38 13.38 -17.74
CA ILE A 46 -15.19 14.24 -17.76
C ILE A 46 -14.43 14.20 -19.10
N GLY A 47 -15.03 13.60 -20.13
CA GLY A 47 -14.52 13.55 -21.51
C GLY A 47 -13.06 13.10 -21.64
N GLU A 48 -12.28 13.83 -22.45
CA GLU A 48 -10.87 13.52 -22.73
C GLU A 48 -9.95 13.45 -21.49
N ARG A 49 -10.36 14.03 -20.35
CA ARG A 49 -9.56 13.98 -19.11
C ARG A 49 -9.39 12.55 -18.62
N LEU A 50 -10.41 11.71 -18.79
CA LEU A 50 -10.35 10.28 -18.46
C LEU A 50 -9.31 9.57 -19.33
N ASN A 51 -9.27 9.84 -20.63
CA ASN A 51 -8.27 9.24 -21.53
C ASN A 51 -6.84 9.64 -21.16
N ARG A 52 -6.63 10.89 -20.72
CA ARG A 52 -5.33 11.31 -20.17
C ARG A 52 -5.02 10.62 -18.85
N GLY A 53 -5.99 10.42 -17.98
CA GLY A 53 -5.84 9.64 -16.74
C GLY A 53 -5.42 8.20 -17.01
N ARG A 54 -6.10 7.50 -17.93
CA ARG A 54 -5.72 6.14 -18.41
C ARG A 54 -4.27 6.13 -18.90
N THR A 55 -3.87 7.16 -19.64
CA THR A 55 -2.50 7.30 -20.15
C THR A 55 -1.47 7.47 -19.03
N TYR A 56 -1.78 8.26 -17.98
CA TYR A 56 -0.89 8.46 -16.84
C TYR A 56 -0.70 7.17 -16.04
N ALA A 57 -1.78 6.44 -15.78
CA ALA A 57 -1.74 5.15 -15.08
C ALA A 57 -0.88 4.12 -15.86
N ARG A 58 -1.09 4.00 -17.18
CA ARG A 58 -0.30 3.08 -18.03
C ARG A 58 1.17 3.48 -18.20
N LYS A 59 1.46 4.78 -18.22
CA LYS A 59 2.84 5.28 -18.34
C LYS A 59 3.65 5.18 -17.04
N GLY A 60 3.02 4.80 -15.92
CA GLY A 60 3.68 4.73 -14.63
C GLY A 60 3.97 6.10 -14.03
N GLN A 61 3.05 7.06 -14.20
CA GLN A 61 3.22 8.43 -13.68
C GLN A 61 2.82 8.57 -12.21
N VAL A 62 2.05 7.62 -11.69
CA VAL A 62 1.75 7.56 -10.25
C VAL A 62 2.95 6.95 -9.55
N MET A 63 3.54 7.70 -8.62
CA MET A 63 4.78 7.33 -7.94
C MET A 63 4.51 6.49 -6.70
N ASP A 64 3.43 6.82 -5.99
CA ASP A 64 3.03 6.18 -4.74
C ASP A 64 1.52 6.28 -4.54
N ILE A 65 0.95 5.27 -3.89
CA ILE A 65 -0.45 5.24 -3.44
C ILE A 65 -0.47 4.60 -2.05
N GLU A 66 -1.06 5.32 -1.10
CA GLU A 66 -1.32 4.86 0.26
C GLU A 66 -2.83 4.80 0.48
N ILE A 67 -3.31 3.64 0.94
CA ILE A 67 -4.72 3.42 1.27
C ILE A 67 -4.86 3.34 2.79
N GLU A 68 -5.53 4.31 3.38
CA GLU A 68 -5.87 4.38 4.79
C GLU A 68 -7.38 4.13 5.00
N LYS A 69 -7.82 4.10 6.27
CA LYS A 69 -9.25 4.01 6.58
C LYS A 69 -9.94 5.32 6.18
N GLY A 70 -10.84 5.24 5.20
CA GLY A 70 -11.58 6.42 4.73
C GLY A 70 -10.78 7.39 3.85
N ALA A 71 -9.54 7.06 3.46
CA ALA A 71 -8.73 7.96 2.66
C ALA A 71 -7.78 7.21 1.71
N VAL A 72 -7.50 7.83 0.56
CA VAL A 72 -6.39 7.47 -0.32
C VAL A 72 -5.53 8.70 -0.55
N ARG A 73 -4.23 8.54 -0.39
CA ARG A 73 -3.22 9.56 -0.72
C ARG A 73 -2.32 9.03 -1.82
N ALA A 74 -1.95 9.88 -2.76
CA ALA A 74 -1.09 9.48 -3.85
C ALA A 74 -0.25 10.64 -4.37
N THR A 75 0.94 10.30 -4.87
CA THR A 75 1.83 11.26 -5.54
C THR A 75 1.87 10.96 -7.03
N VAL A 76 1.61 11.98 -7.86
CA VAL A 76 1.53 11.82 -9.32
C VAL A 76 2.45 12.82 -10.01
N GLN A 77 3.38 12.32 -10.80
CA GLN A 77 4.27 13.15 -11.59
C GLN A 77 3.55 13.77 -12.78
N GLY A 78 3.50 15.10 -12.81
CA GLY A 78 3.02 15.88 -13.94
C GLY A 78 4.16 16.49 -14.77
N SER A 79 3.89 17.62 -15.40
CA SER A 79 4.89 18.40 -16.15
C SER A 79 5.79 19.26 -15.26
N ARG A 80 5.41 19.52 -14.00
CA ARG A 80 6.19 20.32 -13.04
C ARG A 80 7.30 19.50 -12.38
N SER A 81 8.26 20.19 -11.77
CA SER A 81 9.39 19.53 -11.11
C SER A 81 8.98 18.75 -9.87
N HIS A 82 8.09 19.32 -9.06
CA HIS A 82 7.47 18.67 -7.91
C HIS A 82 6.24 17.86 -8.38
N PRO A 83 6.10 16.60 -7.93
CA PRO A 83 4.88 15.82 -8.12
C PRO A 83 3.65 16.52 -7.52
N TYR A 84 2.48 16.19 -8.03
CA TYR A 84 1.22 16.63 -7.47
C TYR A 84 0.75 15.63 -6.41
N GLU A 85 0.17 16.16 -5.34
CA GLU A 85 -0.50 15.39 -4.30
C GLU A 85 -1.94 15.18 -4.72
N VAL A 86 -2.46 13.98 -4.53
CA VAL A 86 -3.85 13.60 -4.74
C VAL A 86 -4.38 13.04 -3.42
N GLU A 87 -5.51 13.56 -2.98
CA GLU A 87 -6.23 13.04 -1.82
C GLU A 87 -7.66 12.65 -2.25
N MET A 88 -8.12 11.50 -1.77
CA MET A 88 -9.50 11.03 -1.95
C MET A 88 -10.05 10.64 -0.58
N LEU A 89 -11.09 11.32 -0.12
CA LEU A 89 -11.72 11.07 1.16
C LEU A 89 -13.08 10.39 0.97
N PHE A 90 -13.34 9.40 1.81
CA PHE A 90 -14.53 8.57 1.81
C PHE A 90 -15.17 8.66 3.18
N ARG A 91 -16.48 8.90 3.22
CA ARG A 91 -17.21 9.04 4.49
C ARG A 91 -17.28 7.69 5.24
N PRO A 92 -16.54 7.43 6.33
CA PRO A 92 -16.54 6.11 6.96
C PRO A 92 -17.93 5.70 7.47
N LEU A 93 -18.19 4.40 7.54
CA LEU A 93 -19.38 3.87 8.19
C LEU A 93 -19.20 3.85 9.71
N SER A 94 -20.29 4.05 10.44
CA SER A 94 -20.29 3.95 11.89
C SER A 94 -20.09 2.51 12.36
N ARG A 95 -19.61 2.32 13.59
CA ARG A 95 -19.44 0.99 14.19
C ARG A 95 -20.75 0.19 14.24
N ALA A 96 -21.88 0.86 14.49
CA ALA A 96 -23.20 0.23 14.50
C ALA A 96 -23.61 -0.30 13.11
N GLN A 97 -23.34 0.45 12.05
CA GLN A 97 -23.58 0.00 10.67
C GLN A 97 -22.69 -1.20 10.33
N TRP A 98 -21.42 -1.16 10.70
CA TRP A 98 -20.51 -2.30 10.51
C TRP A 98 -20.95 -3.54 11.29
N TYR A 99 -21.47 -3.39 12.51
CA TYR A 99 -22.01 -4.52 13.26
C TYR A 99 -23.22 -5.15 12.56
N GLN A 100 -24.13 -4.34 12.01
CA GLN A 100 -25.28 -4.83 11.23
C GLN A 100 -24.83 -5.58 9.97
N ILE A 101 -23.86 -5.03 9.24
CA ILE A 101 -23.28 -5.65 8.04
C ILE A 101 -22.58 -6.98 8.40
N ALA A 102 -21.75 -6.99 9.43
CA ALA A 102 -21.04 -8.19 9.86
C ALA A 102 -22.01 -9.30 10.29
N LYS A 103 -23.06 -8.97 11.04
CA LYS A 103 -24.12 -9.93 11.39
C LYS A 103 -24.78 -10.53 10.14
N ALA A 104 -25.18 -9.68 9.19
CA ALA A 104 -25.81 -10.12 7.95
C ALA A 104 -24.88 -10.97 7.05
N LEU A 105 -23.57 -10.71 7.08
CA LEU A 105 -22.56 -11.54 6.40
C LEU A 105 -22.39 -12.90 7.10
N GLY A 106 -22.39 -12.92 8.43
CA GLY A 106 -22.30 -14.15 9.22
C GLY A 106 -23.47 -15.11 8.95
N ASP A 107 -24.65 -14.57 8.69
CA ASP A 107 -25.85 -15.36 8.35
C ASP A 107 -25.81 -15.92 6.91
N ARG A 108 -24.86 -15.48 6.06
CA ARG A 108 -24.74 -15.87 4.64
C ARG A 108 -23.41 -16.57 4.37
N PHE A 109 -23.33 -17.87 4.69
CA PHE A 109 -22.09 -18.65 4.59
C PHE A 109 -21.40 -18.57 3.21
N ILE A 110 -22.14 -18.66 2.10
CA ILE A 110 -21.57 -18.62 0.74
C ILE A 110 -20.96 -17.24 0.42
N THR A 111 -21.67 -16.17 0.80
CA THR A 111 -21.23 -14.77 0.64
C THR A 111 -19.93 -14.54 1.42
N LEU A 112 -19.88 -15.01 2.67
CA LEU A 112 -18.68 -14.91 3.49
C LEU A 112 -17.52 -15.76 2.93
N ALA A 113 -17.77 -16.99 2.50
CA ALA A 113 -16.75 -17.87 1.94
C ALA A 113 -16.08 -17.27 0.69
N LYS A 114 -16.86 -16.66 -0.21
CA LYS A 114 -16.33 -15.92 -1.37
C LYS A 114 -15.43 -14.75 -0.94
N LEU A 115 -15.88 -13.95 0.04
CA LEU A 115 -15.10 -12.84 0.55
C LEU A 115 -13.78 -13.31 1.20
N LEU A 116 -13.80 -14.43 1.92
CA LEU A 116 -12.61 -15.06 2.50
C LEU A 116 -11.63 -15.56 1.42
N ALA A 117 -12.14 -16.01 0.28
CA ALA A 117 -11.35 -16.38 -0.90
C ALA A 117 -10.81 -15.16 -1.68
N GLY A 118 -11.11 -13.93 -1.24
CA GLY A 118 -10.68 -12.71 -1.92
C GLY A 118 -11.56 -12.32 -3.11
N GLU A 119 -12.78 -12.86 -3.20
CA GLU A 119 -13.74 -12.52 -4.24
C GLU A 119 -14.90 -11.69 -3.67
N MET A 120 -15.28 -10.59 -4.33
CA MET A 120 -16.46 -9.83 -3.91
C MET A 120 -17.75 -10.57 -4.33
N PRO A 121 -18.65 -10.92 -3.38
CA PRO A 121 -19.92 -11.55 -3.71
C PRO A 121 -20.89 -10.57 -4.41
N GLU A 122 -21.60 -11.00 -5.45
CA GLU A 122 -22.54 -10.13 -6.18
C GLU A 122 -23.70 -9.61 -5.30
N ASP A 123 -24.09 -10.37 -4.28
CA ASP A 123 -25.13 -9.99 -3.32
C ASP A 123 -24.65 -9.04 -2.22
N ILE A 124 -23.38 -8.62 -2.24
CA ILE A 124 -22.80 -7.74 -1.21
C ILE A 124 -23.51 -6.38 -1.16
N GLU A 125 -23.92 -5.83 -2.31
CA GLU A 125 -24.60 -4.53 -2.35
C GLU A 125 -25.94 -4.62 -1.61
N GLU A 126 -26.65 -5.75 -1.67
CA GLU A 126 -27.88 -5.96 -0.90
C GLU A 126 -27.64 -5.95 0.61
N VAL A 127 -26.53 -6.54 1.07
CA VAL A 127 -26.15 -6.54 2.48
C VAL A 127 -25.96 -5.11 2.99
N PHE A 128 -25.27 -4.27 2.22
CA PHE A 128 -25.06 -2.85 2.58
C PHE A 128 -26.36 -2.04 2.49
N LEU A 129 -27.19 -2.29 1.46
CA LEU A 129 -28.48 -1.62 1.28
C LEU A 129 -29.46 -1.90 2.43
N ASN A 130 -29.47 -3.12 2.97
CA ASN A 130 -30.27 -3.48 4.15
C ASN A 130 -29.85 -2.68 5.40
N ALA A 131 -28.57 -2.31 5.51
CA ALA A 131 -28.06 -1.40 6.54
C ALA A 131 -28.21 0.10 6.15
N LYS A 132 -28.96 0.40 5.07
CA LYS A 132 -29.22 1.75 4.53
C LYS A 132 -27.95 2.52 4.17
N VAL A 133 -26.93 1.80 3.72
CA VAL A 133 -25.63 2.35 3.32
C VAL A 133 -25.18 1.76 1.99
N SER A 134 -24.11 2.31 1.42
CA SER A 134 -23.48 1.78 0.21
C SER A 134 -22.02 1.46 0.46
N LEU A 135 -21.54 0.37 -0.14
CA LEU A 135 -20.13 0.02 -0.20
C LEU A 135 -19.39 0.90 -1.21
N PHE A 136 -19.99 1.11 -2.38
CA PHE A 136 -19.43 1.97 -3.42
C PHE A 136 -19.94 3.40 -3.30
N PRO A 137 -19.12 4.42 -3.63
CA PRO A 137 -19.65 5.78 -3.79
C PRO A 137 -20.77 5.77 -4.85
N LEU A 138 -21.91 6.41 -4.54
CA LEU A 138 -23.04 6.46 -5.46
C LEU A 138 -23.03 7.76 -6.29
N LYS A 139 -22.57 8.86 -5.69
CA LYS A 139 -22.54 10.20 -6.30
C LYS A 139 -21.26 10.94 -5.91
N LEU A 140 -20.96 12.02 -6.63
CA LEU A 140 -19.78 12.87 -6.38
C LEU A 140 -19.67 13.33 -4.92
N LYS A 141 -20.78 13.62 -4.26
CA LYS A 141 -20.79 14.04 -2.84
C LYS A 141 -20.37 12.95 -1.85
N ASP A 142 -20.31 11.69 -2.28
CA ASP A 142 -19.91 10.57 -1.43
C ASP A 142 -18.38 10.33 -1.50
N LEU A 143 -17.70 11.06 -2.38
CA LEU A 143 -16.26 10.98 -2.65
C LEU A 143 -15.71 12.40 -2.80
N GLU A 144 -14.99 12.87 -1.79
CA GLU A 144 -14.29 14.15 -1.88
C GLU A 144 -12.91 13.89 -2.49
N THR A 145 -12.59 14.55 -3.60
CA THR A 145 -11.26 14.44 -4.22
C THR A 145 -10.59 15.80 -4.25
N ASP A 146 -9.30 15.83 -3.97
CA ASP A 146 -8.46 17.02 -4.13
C ASP A 146 -7.17 16.66 -4.88
N CYS A 147 -6.64 17.62 -5.64
CA CYS A 147 -5.34 17.47 -6.26
C CYS A 147 -4.63 18.83 -6.33
N SER A 148 -3.38 18.88 -5.90
CA SER A 148 -2.57 20.11 -5.90
C SER A 148 -2.18 20.62 -7.30
N CYS A 149 -2.74 20.04 -8.36
CA CYS A 149 -2.48 20.44 -9.73
C CYS A 149 -3.30 21.69 -10.12
N PRO A 150 -2.81 22.50 -11.08
CA PRO A 150 -3.51 23.72 -11.50
C PRO A 150 -4.71 23.45 -12.44
N ASP A 151 -5.17 22.20 -12.58
CA ASP A 151 -6.36 21.85 -13.35
C ASP A 151 -7.60 22.13 -12.49
N TRP A 152 -8.50 22.97 -12.98
CA TRP A 152 -9.74 23.34 -12.29
C TRP A 152 -10.77 22.20 -12.31
N SER A 153 -10.58 21.19 -13.15
CA SER A 153 -11.47 20.02 -13.23
C SER A 153 -11.21 19.07 -12.07
N ASN A 154 -12.28 18.61 -11.44
CA ASN A 154 -12.23 17.64 -10.37
C ASN A 154 -13.30 16.55 -10.59
N PRO A 155 -12.93 15.27 -10.78
CA PRO A 155 -11.58 14.73 -10.86
C PRO A 155 -10.71 15.30 -12.00
N CYS A 156 -9.44 15.58 -11.71
CA CYS A 156 -8.45 15.90 -12.75
C CYS A 156 -7.85 14.62 -13.35
N LYS A 157 -7.00 14.74 -14.37
CA LYS A 157 -6.32 13.57 -14.96
C LYS A 157 -5.44 12.79 -13.98
N HIS A 158 -4.89 13.44 -12.94
CA HIS A 158 -4.07 12.78 -11.92
C HIS A 158 -4.93 11.95 -10.97
N THR A 159 -6.01 12.55 -10.46
CA THR A 159 -7.05 11.86 -9.68
C THR A 159 -7.62 10.68 -10.45
N ALA A 160 -7.96 10.86 -11.73
CA ALA A 160 -8.43 9.76 -12.59
C ALA A 160 -7.38 8.64 -12.75
N ALA A 161 -6.09 8.97 -12.87
CA ALA A 161 -5.03 7.96 -12.95
C ALA A 161 -4.96 7.10 -11.68
N VAL A 162 -5.05 7.72 -10.50
CA VAL A 162 -5.11 7.01 -9.21
C VAL A 162 -6.36 6.13 -9.15
N PHE A 163 -7.51 6.66 -9.56
CA PHE A 163 -8.78 5.93 -9.56
C PHE A 163 -8.75 4.66 -10.44
N TYR A 164 -8.08 4.73 -11.60
CA TYR A 164 -7.86 3.56 -12.46
C TYR A 164 -6.93 2.52 -11.83
N LEU A 165 -5.87 2.93 -11.13
CA LEU A 165 -4.96 2.00 -10.46
C LEU A 165 -5.62 1.35 -9.24
N LEU A 166 -6.47 2.08 -8.52
CA LEU A 166 -7.28 1.51 -7.43
C LEU A 166 -8.22 0.41 -7.93
N ALA A 167 -8.74 0.53 -9.16
CA ALA A 167 -9.58 -0.51 -9.74
C ALA A 167 -8.85 -1.87 -9.87
N GLU A 168 -7.62 -1.85 -10.40
CA GLU A 168 -6.77 -3.05 -10.47
C GLU A 168 -6.40 -3.56 -9.08
N GLU A 169 -6.18 -2.65 -8.12
CA GLU A 169 -5.85 -3.02 -6.76
C GLU A 169 -7.05 -3.66 -6.02
N PHE A 170 -8.28 -3.25 -6.33
CA PHE A 170 -9.48 -3.90 -5.80
C PHE A 170 -9.71 -5.27 -6.39
N ASP A 171 -9.38 -5.51 -7.67
CA ASP A 171 -9.39 -6.85 -8.25
C ASP A 171 -8.47 -7.80 -7.49
N ARG A 172 -7.32 -7.30 -6.99
CA ARG A 172 -6.40 -8.05 -6.15
C ARG A 172 -6.97 -8.30 -4.75
N ASP A 173 -7.58 -7.28 -4.15
CA ASP A 173 -8.00 -7.31 -2.76
C ASP A 173 -9.32 -6.52 -2.53
N PRO A 174 -10.48 -7.22 -2.46
CA PRO A 174 -11.78 -6.56 -2.27
C PRO A 174 -11.92 -5.92 -0.88
N PHE A 175 -11.13 -6.32 0.13
CA PHE A 175 -11.21 -5.73 1.47
C PHE A 175 -10.74 -4.28 1.50
N LEU A 176 -10.00 -3.83 0.48
CA LEU A 176 -9.65 -2.42 0.37
C LEU A 176 -10.87 -1.52 0.21
N LEU A 177 -11.95 -1.99 -0.41
CA LEU A 177 -13.22 -1.24 -0.45
C LEU A 177 -13.81 -1.07 0.97
N PHE A 178 -13.72 -2.11 1.81
CA PHE A 178 -14.14 -2.05 3.21
C PHE A 178 -13.26 -1.09 4.01
N LYS A 179 -11.94 -1.11 3.74
CA LYS A 179 -10.98 -0.19 4.35
C LYS A 179 -11.33 1.27 4.02
N LEU A 180 -11.70 1.57 2.77
CA LEU A 180 -12.21 2.89 2.39
C LEU A 180 -13.53 3.25 3.08
N ARG A 181 -14.34 2.26 3.47
CA ARG A 181 -15.53 2.46 4.30
C ARG A 181 -15.23 2.46 5.81
N GLY A 182 -13.95 2.38 6.19
CA GLY A 182 -13.46 2.56 7.56
C GLY A 182 -13.25 1.29 8.38
N LEU A 183 -13.24 0.10 7.76
CA LEU A 183 -13.04 -1.18 8.47
C LEU A 183 -11.95 -2.00 7.80
N SER A 184 -10.94 -2.44 8.55
CA SER A 184 -9.94 -3.36 8.03
C SER A 184 -10.48 -4.79 7.91
N ARG A 185 -9.74 -5.64 7.21
CA ARG A 185 -10.05 -7.07 7.10
C ARG A 185 -10.05 -7.74 8.47
N GLU A 186 -9.06 -7.42 9.29
CA GLU A 186 -8.88 -7.98 10.63
C GLU A 186 -10.05 -7.58 11.53
N GLU A 187 -10.45 -6.30 11.51
CA GLU A 187 -11.59 -5.82 12.30
C GLU A 187 -12.93 -6.45 11.84
N LEU A 188 -13.08 -6.76 10.55
CA LEU A 188 -14.26 -7.48 10.08
C LEU A 188 -14.29 -8.91 10.62
N PHE A 189 -13.14 -9.59 10.64
CA PHE A 189 -13.05 -10.95 11.20
C PHE A 189 -13.28 -10.97 12.70
N GLU A 190 -12.79 -9.98 13.44
CA GLU A 190 -13.12 -9.80 14.85
C GLU A 190 -14.63 -9.62 15.05
N LEU A 191 -15.28 -8.80 14.23
CA LEU A 191 -16.74 -8.60 14.29
C LEU A 191 -17.54 -9.87 13.97
N LEU A 192 -17.00 -10.73 13.12
CA LEU A 192 -17.58 -12.02 12.75
C LEU A 192 -17.24 -13.14 13.75
N GLY A 193 -16.40 -12.88 14.75
CA GLY A 193 -15.98 -13.88 15.75
C GLY A 193 -14.89 -14.83 15.26
N TYR A 194 -14.21 -14.54 14.15
CA TYR A 194 -13.05 -15.30 13.69
C TYR A 194 -11.79 -14.77 14.39
N THR A 195 -11.36 -15.46 15.45
CA THR A 195 -10.01 -15.26 16.00
C THR A 195 -9.03 -16.18 15.26
N PRO A 196 -7.84 -15.68 14.83
CA PRO A 196 -6.85 -16.49 14.11
C PRO A 196 -6.40 -17.76 14.86
N ALA A 197 -6.60 -17.82 16.17
CA ALA A 197 -6.30 -18.98 16.99
C ALA A 197 -7.32 -20.14 16.86
N ALA A 198 -8.53 -19.88 16.36
CA ALA A 198 -9.64 -20.86 16.32
C ALA A 198 -9.84 -21.52 14.94
N SER A 199 -9.08 -21.13 13.93
CA SER A 199 -9.30 -21.53 12.53
C SER A 199 -8.06 -22.10 11.84
N ALA A 200 -7.18 -22.76 12.59
CA ALA A 200 -6.38 -23.83 12.01
C ALA A 200 -7.33 -25.01 11.75
N PRO A 201 -7.66 -25.38 10.50
CA PRO A 201 -8.27 -26.68 10.27
C PRO A 201 -7.25 -27.70 10.78
N SER A 202 -7.62 -28.44 11.81
CA SER A 202 -7.05 -29.74 12.10
C SER A 202 -7.17 -30.54 10.80
N GLY A 203 -6.08 -30.57 10.03
CA GLY A 203 -5.98 -31.39 8.83
C GLY A 203 -6.32 -32.85 9.16
N PRO A 204 -6.60 -33.68 8.15
CA PRO A 204 -6.98 -35.07 8.37
C PRO A 204 -5.97 -35.72 9.30
N ASP A 205 -6.51 -36.20 10.41
CA ASP A 205 -5.95 -37.10 11.41
C ASP A 205 -4.46 -37.42 11.23
N ARG A 206 -3.60 -36.58 11.81
CA ARG A 206 -2.25 -37.00 12.20
C ARG A 206 -2.35 -37.69 13.57
N SER A 207 -3.19 -38.71 13.70
CA SER A 207 -3.12 -39.66 14.82
C SER A 207 -1.78 -40.39 14.72
N GLY A 208 -0.75 -39.84 15.37
CA GLY A 208 0.55 -40.51 15.45
C GLY A 208 1.74 -39.61 15.74
N VAL A 209 1.64 -38.29 15.56
CA VAL A 209 2.71 -37.38 15.98
C VAL A 209 2.19 -36.56 17.14
N ALA A 210 2.49 -37.00 18.35
CA ALA A 210 2.33 -36.17 19.54
C ALA A 210 3.01 -34.83 19.26
N GLU A 211 2.30 -33.72 19.49
CA GLU A 211 2.95 -32.41 19.51
C GLU A 211 4.12 -32.51 20.49
N PRO A 212 5.36 -32.21 20.07
CA PRO A 212 6.48 -32.22 21.00
C PRO A 212 6.17 -31.19 22.07
N VAL A 213 6.03 -31.66 23.32
CA VAL A 213 5.98 -30.79 24.48
C VAL A 213 7.24 -29.91 24.40
N PRO A 214 7.13 -28.58 24.40
CA PRO A 214 8.31 -27.71 24.33
C PRO A 214 9.21 -28.04 25.51
N GLU A 215 10.36 -28.63 25.23
CA GLU A 215 11.37 -28.94 26.24
C GLU A 215 11.92 -27.61 26.77
N GLU A 216 11.94 -27.44 28.10
CA GLU A 216 12.46 -26.21 28.70
C GLU A 216 13.93 -26.03 28.28
N PRO A 217 14.34 -24.86 27.77
CA PRO A 217 15.69 -24.67 27.29
C PRO A 217 16.69 -24.87 28.45
N PRO A 218 17.87 -25.45 28.19
CA PRO A 218 18.89 -25.63 29.22
C PRO A 218 19.22 -24.30 29.92
N LEU A 219 19.30 -24.34 31.25
CA LEU A 219 19.64 -23.16 32.07
C LEU A 219 21.06 -22.65 31.81
N GLU A 220 21.94 -23.51 31.31
CA GLU A 220 23.33 -23.19 30.97
C GLU A 220 23.44 -22.69 29.51
N PRO A 221 23.89 -21.45 29.26
CA PRO A 221 24.05 -20.92 27.91
C PRO A 221 24.98 -21.77 27.03
N ALA A 222 25.99 -22.40 27.62
CA ALA A 222 26.91 -23.27 26.90
C ALA A 222 26.25 -24.57 26.42
N ALA A 223 25.19 -25.05 27.10
CA ALA A 223 24.40 -26.19 26.65
C ALA A 223 23.39 -25.79 25.57
N PHE A 224 22.81 -24.58 25.67
CA PHE A 224 21.92 -24.03 24.65
C PHE A 224 22.64 -23.70 23.33
N TRP A 225 23.80 -23.03 23.41
CA TRP A 225 24.63 -22.65 22.26
C TRP A 225 25.64 -23.73 21.85
N GLY A 226 25.80 -24.77 22.67
CA GLY A 226 26.79 -25.84 22.49
C GLY A 226 26.53 -26.73 21.30
N GLY A 227 25.32 -26.68 20.73
CA GLY A 227 24.94 -27.31 19.47
C GLY A 227 25.27 -28.80 19.44
N ASP A 228 24.32 -29.65 19.81
CA ASP A 228 24.42 -31.06 19.43
C ASP A 228 24.64 -31.20 17.92
N ASN A 229 25.29 -32.28 17.50
CA ASN A 229 25.41 -32.60 16.09
C ASN A 229 24.02 -32.57 15.47
N LEU A 230 23.81 -31.63 14.56
CA LEU A 230 22.57 -31.53 13.80
C LEU A 230 22.27 -32.92 13.22
N CYS A 231 21.02 -33.37 13.40
CA CYS A 231 20.51 -34.56 12.74
C CYS A 231 21.01 -34.59 11.28
N GLY A 232 21.58 -35.71 10.83
CA GLY A 232 22.09 -35.81 9.45
C GLY A 232 21.03 -35.54 8.38
N ASP A 233 19.75 -35.58 8.78
CA ASP A 233 18.58 -35.32 7.96
C ASP A 233 17.78 -34.10 8.47
N LEU A 234 18.40 -32.92 8.54
CA LEU A 234 17.70 -31.67 8.94
C LEU A 234 16.54 -31.28 8.02
N PHE A 235 16.61 -31.67 6.76
CA PHE A 235 15.69 -31.19 5.72
C PHE A 235 14.67 -32.25 5.29
N GLY A 236 14.81 -33.49 5.76
CA GLY A 236 14.01 -34.60 5.29
C GLY A 236 14.22 -34.84 3.79
N GLU A 237 13.19 -35.39 3.16
CA GLU A 237 13.18 -35.61 1.72
C GLU A 237 12.97 -34.29 0.96
N VAL A 238 14.04 -33.77 0.37
CA VAL A 238 13.98 -32.57 -0.48
C VAL A 238 13.62 -32.98 -1.92
N ARG A 239 12.48 -32.48 -2.40
CA ARG A 239 12.00 -32.71 -3.77
C ARG A 239 11.74 -31.38 -4.47
N LEU A 240 11.80 -31.40 -5.79
CA LEU A 240 11.33 -30.27 -6.59
C LEU A 240 9.83 -30.07 -6.38
N PRO A 241 9.36 -28.83 -6.20
CA PRO A 241 7.93 -28.57 -6.06
C PRO A 241 7.21 -28.90 -7.37
N GLU A 242 6.10 -29.64 -7.27
CA GLU A 242 5.24 -29.95 -8.43
C GLU A 242 4.67 -28.68 -9.07
N VAL A 243 4.40 -27.66 -8.25
CA VAL A 243 3.91 -26.36 -8.69
C VAL A 243 5.04 -25.35 -8.65
N THR A 244 5.49 -24.90 -9.83
CA THR A 244 6.43 -23.79 -9.95
C THR A 244 5.90 -22.53 -9.28
N ALA A 245 6.77 -21.83 -8.54
CA ALA A 245 6.43 -20.59 -7.83
C ALA A 245 5.25 -20.75 -6.85
N ALA A 246 5.11 -21.90 -6.20
CA ALA A 246 4.03 -22.19 -5.26
C ALA A 246 3.86 -21.11 -4.18
N LEU A 247 4.98 -20.60 -3.62
CA LEU A 247 4.94 -19.55 -2.60
C LEU A 247 4.40 -18.22 -3.15
N PRO A 248 4.96 -17.63 -4.23
CA PRO A 248 4.34 -16.46 -4.87
C PRO A 248 2.87 -16.67 -5.23
N LYS A 249 2.51 -17.84 -5.77
CA LYS A 249 1.12 -18.14 -6.14
C LYS A 249 0.18 -18.14 -4.93
N ARG A 250 0.62 -18.64 -3.78
CA ARG A 250 -0.13 -18.58 -2.51
C ARG A 250 -0.24 -17.16 -1.95
N LEU A 251 0.81 -16.36 -2.07
CA LEU A 251 0.81 -14.96 -1.64
C LEU A 251 -0.06 -14.06 -2.54
N GLY A 252 -0.28 -14.48 -3.79
CA GLY A 252 -1.06 -13.73 -4.76
C GLY A 252 -0.30 -12.57 -5.40
N GLY A 253 -1.05 -11.63 -5.98
CA GLY A 253 -0.49 -10.43 -6.60
C GLY A 253 0.12 -9.47 -5.57
N PHE A 254 1.25 -8.85 -5.92
CA PHE A 254 1.87 -7.83 -5.08
C PHE A 254 1.15 -6.47 -5.23
N PRO A 255 0.81 -5.77 -4.14
CA PRO A 255 0.14 -4.47 -4.19
C PRO A 255 0.90 -3.46 -5.05
N PHE A 256 0.20 -2.76 -5.93
CA PHE A 256 0.77 -1.71 -6.79
C PHE A 256 2.06 -2.13 -7.53
N TRP A 257 2.11 -3.36 -8.03
CA TRP A 257 3.26 -3.90 -8.76
C TRP A 257 3.76 -2.95 -9.87
N ARG A 258 5.07 -2.70 -9.88
CA ARG A 258 5.72 -1.69 -10.75
C ARG A 258 6.33 -2.30 -12.03
N GLY A 259 6.25 -3.63 -12.18
CA GLY A 259 6.76 -4.36 -13.33
C GLY A 259 5.94 -4.13 -14.60
N LYS A 260 6.52 -4.50 -15.74
CA LYS A 260 5.85 -4.41 -17.07
C LYS A 260 4.94 -5.61 -17.36
N ALA A 261 5.21 -6.74 -16.72
CA ALA A 261 4.42 -7.95 -16.78
C ALA A 261 3.81 -8.19 -15.39
N PRO A 262 2.66 -8.87 -15.29
CA PRO A 262 2.06 -9.26 -14.02
C PRO A 262 3.08 -9.92 -13.09
N PHE A 263 2.95 -9.69 -11.79
CA PHE A 263 3.92 -10.12 -10.78
C PHE A 263 4.27 -11.61 -10.86
N LEU A 264 3.24 -12.47 -10.92
CA LEU A 264 3.41 -13.92 -10.97
C LEU A 264 4.08 -14.37 -12.28
N GLU A 265 3.64 -13.84 -13.43
CA GLU A 265 4.26 -14.11 -14.73
C GLU A 265 5.74 -13.66 -14.77
N ALA A 266 6.06 -12.57 -14.08
CA ALA A 266 7.42 -12.07 -13.99
C ALA A 266 8.32 -12.96 -13.12
N LEU A 267 7.79 -13.55 -12.04
CA LEU A 267 8.57 -14.37 -11.10
C LEU A 267 8.67 -15.84 -11.50
N GLU A 268 7.63 -16.40 -12.11
CA GLU A 268 7.56 -17.83 -12.41
C GLU A 268 8.78 -18.38 -13.18
N PRO A 269 9.33 -17.70 -14.21
CA PRO A 269 10.52 -18.17 -14.91
C PRO A 269 11.77 -18.24 -14.02
N PHE A 270 11.87 -17.40 -12.99
CA PHE A 270 12.98 -17.45 -12.03
C PHE A 270 12.86 -18.66 -11.12
N TYR A 271 11.67 -18.95 -10.60
CA TYR A 271 11.44 -20.14 -9.77
C TYR A 271 11.65 -21.43 -10.56
N LEU A 272 11.26 -21.46 -11.83
CA LEU A 272 11.45 -22.62 -12.71
C LEU A 272 12.93 -22.98 -12.89
N LYS A 273 13.81 -21.96 -12.92
CA LYS A 273 15.27 -22.14 -13.03
C LYS A 273 15.94 -22.35 -11.67
N ALA A 274 15.44 -21.68 -10.64
CA ALA A 274 16.04 -21.71 -9.31
C ALA A 274 15.80 -23.03 -8.58
N ALA A 275 14.64 -23.69 -8.77
CA ALA A 275 14.34 -24.91 -8.02
C ALA A 275 15.32 -26.07 -8.37
N PRO A 276 15.60 -26.39 -9.65
CA PRO A 276 16.60 -27.40 -10.01
C PRO A 276 18.01 -27.04 -9.52
N LEU A 277 18.44 -25.79 -9.72
CA LEU A 277 19.74 -25.33 -9.23
C LEU A 277 19.85 -25.42 -7.70
N GLY A 278 18.78 -25.08 -6.98
CA GLY A 278 18.72 -25.22 -5.53
C GLY A 278 18.86 -26.68 -5.08
N LEU A 279 18.25 -27.63 -5.82
CA LEU A 279 18.42 -29.06 -5.57
C LEU A 279 19.85 -29.53 -5.89
N ASP A 280 20.44 -29.09 -6.99
CA ASP A 280 21.81 -29.45 -7.35
C ASP A 280 22.82 -28.93 -6.31
N VAL A 281 22.60 -27.73 -5.79
CA VAL A 281 23.41 -27.16 -4.69
C VAL A 281 23.18 -27.94 -3.40
N PHE A 282 21.94 -28.28 -3.08
CA PHE A 282 21.59 -29.09 -1.90
C PHE A 282 22.24 -30.47 -1.93
N LEU A 283 22.27 -31.13 -3.09
CA LEU A 283 22.92 -32.42 -3.31
C LEU A 283 24.45 -32.32 -3.47
N GLY A 284 25.01 -31.10 -3.46
CA GLY A 284 26.45 -30.86 -3.65
C GLY A 284 26.96 -31.12 -5.08
N LEU A 285 26.06 -31.30 -6.06
CA LEU A 285 26.40 -31.50 -7.47
C LEU A 285 26.94 -30.22 -8.12
N THR A 286 26.52 -29.07 -7.61
CA THR A 286 27.03 -27.76 -8.03
C THR A 286 27.38 -26.91 -6.81
N LYS A 287 28.42 -26.08 -6.93
CA LYS A 287 28.67 -25.05 -5.92
C LYS A 287 27.68 -23.92 -6.12
N ALA A 288 27.14 -23.40 -5.03
CA ALA A 288 26.41 -22.14 -5.07
C ALA A 288 27.27 -21.10 -5.79
N PRO A 289 26.70 -20.30 -6.71
CA PRO A 289 27.44 -19.19 -7.30
C PRO A 289 28.00 -18.35 -6.16
N ALA A 290 29.30 -18.04 -6.22
CA ALA A 290 29.92 -17.17 -5.23
C ALA A 290 29.07 -15.90 -5.12
N GLU A 291 28.64 -15.55 -3.91
CA GLU A 291 27.92 -14.31 -3.66
C GLU A 291 28.71 -13.17 -4.31
N GLU A 292 28.20 -12.61 -5.41
CA GLU A 292 28.58 -11.25 -5.76
C GLU A 292 28.15 -10.41 -4.57
N ALA A 293 29.15 -9.97 -3.79
CA ALA A 293 28.94 -9.16 -2.61
C ALA A 293 27.87 -8.10 -2.94
N PRO A 294 26.83 -7.95 -2.11
CA PRO A 294 25.80 -6.95 -2.35
C PRO A 294 26.50 -5.64 -2.67
N PRO A 295 26.08 -4.91 -3.73
CA PRO A 295 26.81 -3.75 -4.21
C PRO A 295 27.09 -2.88 -3.00
N GLN A 296 28.37 -2.76 -2.64
CA GLN A 296 28.78 -2.00 -1.47
C GLN A 296 28.19 -0.62 -1.71
N ASN A 297 27.15 -0.30 -0.94
CA ASN A 297 26.52 1.00 -0.99
C ASN A 297 27.65 1.94 -0.67
N LYS A 298 28.21 2.62 -1.70
CA LYS A 298 29.36 3.51 -1.53
C LYS A 298 28.96 4.41 -0.40
N ARG A 299 29.58 4.23 0.78
CA ARG A 299 29.37 5.09 1.95
C ARG A 299 29.40 6.48 1.37
N MET A 300 28.26 7.18 1.44
CA MET A 300 28.18 8.58 1.11
C MET A 300 29.35 9.22 1.85
N GLN A 301 30.37 9.63 1.09
CA GLN A 301 31.53 10.26 1.69
C GLN A 301 30.96 11.42 2.51
N PRO A 302 31.34 11.56 3.79
CA PRO A 302 30.92 12.71 4.55
C PRO A 302 31.33 13.94 3.75
N VAL A 303 30.33 14.75 3.39
CA VAL A 303 30.54 16.06 2.76
C VAL A 303 31.62 16.77 3.56
N PRO A 304 32.73 17.21 2.95
CA PRO A 304 33.78 17.89 3.69
C PRO A 304 33.16 19.12 4.35
N LYS A 305 33.17 19.13 5.69
CA LYS A 305 32.83 20.33 6.46
C LYS A 305 33.79 21.42 5.99
N LYS A 306 33.29 22.40 5.23
CA LYS A 306 34.04 23.63 4.98
C LYS A 306 34.40 24.22 6.34
N ALA A 307 35.67 24.15 6.69
CA ALA A 307 36.23 24.88 7.81
C ALA A 307 35.96 26.37 7.54
N LYS A 308 35.02 26.96 8.29
CA LYS A 308 34.95 28.41 8.41
C LYS A 308 36.19 28.84 9.17
N THR A 309 37.19 29.32 8.45
CA THR A 309 38.28 30.11 9.00
C THR A 309 37.66 31.36 9.64
N LEU A 310 37.62 31.36 10.97
CA LEU A 310 37.35 32.54 11.78
C LEU A 310 38.49 33.54 11.55
N HIS A 311 38.32 34.44 10.60
CA HIS A 311 39.08 35.70 10.60
C HIS A 311 38.39 36.65 11.56
N GLY A 312 39.05 36.89 12.69
CA GLY A 312 38.64 37.85 13.69
C GLY A 312 38.58 39.26 13.12
N LYS A 313 37.47 39.94 13.38
CA LYS A 313 37.44 41.38 13.56
C LYS A 313 36.65 41.67 14.84
N SER A 314 37.38 42.21 15.82
CA SER A 314 36.91 42.62 17.14
C SER A 314 35.77 43.64 17.05
N PRO A 315 34.76 43.59 17.96
CA PRO A 315 33.80 44.68 18.11
C PRO A 315 34.39 45.80 18.99
N PRO A 316 34.13 47.09 18.70
CA PRO A 316 34.58 48.17 19.58
C PRO A 316 33.62 48.35 20.76
N GLY A 317 34.20 48.31 21.96
CA GLY A 317 34.07 49.32 23.02
C GLY A 317 32.67 49.82 23.41
N ARG A 318 32.16 49.29 24.52
CA ARG A 318 31.09 49.86 25.35
C ARG A 318 31.59 51.13 26.05
N ARG A 319 30.89 52.27 25.93
CA ARG A 319 30.92 53.36 26.94
C ARG A 319 29.50 53.66 27.43
N GLN A 320 29.45 53.94 28.73
CA GLN A 320 28.29 53.98 29.62
C GLN A 320 27.55 55.32 29.58
N SER A 321 26.26 55.27 29.88
CA SER A 321 25.47 56.19 30.73
C SER A 321 23.99 55.82 30.49
N GLY A 322 23.04 55.88 31.42
CA GLY A 322 22.95 56.32 32.80
C GLY A 322 21.45 56.23 33.16
N LYS A 323 21.16 55.77 34.38
CA LYS A 323 19.88 55.57 35.07
C LYS A 323 18.71 56.52 34.71
N SER A 324 17.47 56.03 34.73
CA SER A 324 16.36 56.55 35.56
C SER A 324 15.07 55.69 35.52
N ALA A 325 14.37 55.68 36.65
CA ALA A 325 13.38 54.72 37.16
C ALA A 325 11.91 54.89 36.63
N PRO A 326 10.96 53.97 36.97
CA PRO A 326 9.63 53.92 36.37
C PRO A 326 8.56 54.69 37.18
N LYS A 327 7.62 55.36 36.49
CA LYS A 327 6.40 55.94 37.09
C LYS A 327 5.21 54.97 36.98
N LYS A 328 4.74 54.52 38.15
CA LYS A 328 3.45 53.85 38.38
C LYS A 328 2.27 54.75 37.96
N LYS A 329 1.21 54.17 37.38
CA LYS A 329 -0.16 54.73 37.39
C LYS A 329 -1.13 53.73 38.06
N PRO A 330 -2.07 54.19 38.91
CA PRO A 330 -2.84 53.32 39.78
C PRO A 330 -4.15 52.82 39.14
N ARG A 331 -4.52 51.60 39.53
CA ARG A 331 -5.83 50.96 39.33
C ARG A 331 -6.93 51.76 40.04
N ARG A 332 -8.03 52.06 39.36
CA ARG A 332 -9.31 52.45 39.99
C ARG A 332 -10.12 51.20 40.33
N LYS A 333 -10.64 51.17 41.57
CA LYS A 333 -11.57 50.18 42.13
C LYS A 333 -13.01 50.39 41.60
N PRO A 334 -13.88 49.37 41.68
CA PRO A 334 -15.29 49.49 41.32
C PRO A 334 -16.11 50.09 42.48
N ARG A 335 -17.27 50.69 42.17
CA ARG A 335 -18.31 51.00 43.14
C ARG A 335 -19.70 50.73 42.55
N VAL A 336 -20.41 49.89 43.31
CA VAL A 336 -21.85 49.61 43.44
C VAL A 336 -22.58 49.10 42.21
#